data_AF-A0A2E6Z7Z1-F1
#
_entry.id   AF-A0A2E6Z7Z1-F1
#
_cell.length_a   1.000
_cell.length_b   1.000
_cell.length_c   1.000
_cell.angle_alpha   90.00
_cell.angle_beta   90.00
_cell.angle_gamma   90.00
#
_symmetry.space_group_name_H-M   'P 1'
#
loop_
_entity.id
_entity.type
_entity.pdbx_description
1 polymer ?
#
loop_
_entity_poly.entity_id
_entity_poly.type
_entity_poly.pdbx_seq_one_letter_code
_entity_poly.pdbx_strand_id
1 'polypeptide(L)'
;MMNLIQRLEKIHTVDDAEKQLTLAKKYVRRLRTDAKKASMLADKLAIHEKLKDAEKVLRKLRQMIFDIEDAINVGKPASSAFSGSL
;
A
#
# COMPACT_ATOMS: atom_id res chain seq x y z
N MET A 1 -3.23 0.99 10.21
CA MET A 1 -2.44 0.96 8.95
C MET A 1 -3.34 0.39 7.87
N MET A 2 -3.41 1.02 6.70
CA MET A 2 -4.31 0.55 5.65
C MET A 2 -3.69 -0.62 4.89
N ASN A 3 -4.35 -1.77 4.93
CA ASN A 3 -3.88 -2.99 4.26
C ASN A 3 -4.14 -2.92 2.74
N LEU A 4 -3.75 -3.96 1.99
CA LEU A 4 -3.91 -3.97 0.54
C LEU A 4 -5.39 -3.91 0.12
N ILE A 5 -6.24 -4.75 0.72
CA ILE A 5 -7.67 -4.87 0.36
C ILE A 5 -8.38 -3.53 0.56
N GLN A 6 -8.18 -2.91 1.73
CA GLN A 6 -8.73 -1.59 2.03
C GLN A 6 -8.30 -0.52 1.01
N ARG A 7 -7.13 -0.67 0.37
CA ARG A 7 -6.67 0.25 -0.70
C ARG A 7 -7.36 -0.04 -2.01
N LEU A 8 -7.49 -1.31 -2.40
CA LEU A 8 -8.19 -1.72 -3.60
C LEU A 8 -9.66 -1.28 -3.57
N GLU A 9 -10.32 -1.35 -2.41
CA GLU A 9 -11.69 -0.86 -2.22
C GLU A 9 -11.86 0.64 -2.49
N LYS A 10 -10.79 1.44 -2.36
CA LYS A 10 -10.80 2.89 -2.62
C LYS A 10 -10.35 3.26 -4.03
N ILE A 11 -10.10 2.28 -4.90
CA ILE A 11 -9.69 2.51 -6.29
C ILE A 11 -10.89 2.28 -7.18
N HIS A 12 -11.48 3.36 -7.68
CA HIS A 12 -12.60 3.33 -8.63
C HIS A 12 -12.16 3.80 -10.03
N THR A 13 -11.05 4.52 -10.10
CA THR A 13 -10.47 5.07 -11.34
C THR A 13 -8.96 4.79 -11.39
N VAL A 14 -8.37 4.93 -12.58
CA VAL A 14 -6.90 4.85 -12.76
C VAL A 14 -6.19 5.89 -11.88
N ASP A 15 -6.72 7.12 -11.83
CA ASP A 15 -6.19 8.18 -10.97
C ASP A 15 -6.22 7.81 -9.47
N ASP A 16 -7.25 7.08 -9.02
CA ASP A 16 -7.29 6.57 -7.65
C ASP A 16 -6.19 5.54 -7.39
N ALA A 17 -5.83 4.71 -8.39
CA ALA A 17 -4.77 3.73 -8.28
C ALA A 17 -3.41 4.41 -8.06
N GLU A 18 -3.09 5.43 -8.87
CA GLU A 18 -1.90 6.25 -8.70
C GLU A 18 -1.89 6.99 -7.35
N LYS A 19 -3.04 7.52 -6.94
CA LYS A 19 -3.20 8.19 -5.65
C LYS A 19 -2.95 7.24 -4.49
N GLN A 20 -3.50 6.02 -4.53
CA GLN A 20 -3.27 5.02 -3.49
C GLN A 20 -1.81 4.56 -3.44
N LEU A 21 -1.16 4.40 -4.60
CA LEU A 21 0.27 4.10 -4.69
C LEU A 21 1.12 5.22 -4.05
N THR A 22 0.78 6.48 -4.35
CA THR A 22 1.43 7.66 -3.77
C THR A 22 1.24 7.72 -2.25
N LEU A 23 0.03 7.47 -1.75
CA LEU A 23 -0.26 7.42 -0.31
C LEU A 23 0.51 6.30 0.39
N ALA A 24 0.62 5.12 -0.22
CA ALA A 24 1.42 4.01 0.31
C ALA A 24 2.92 4.39 0.40
N LYS A 25 3.47 5.02 -0.66
CA LYS A 25 4.86 5.51 -0.68
C LYS A 25 5.11 6.57 0.39
N LYS A 26 4.20 7.54 0.56
CA LYS A 26 4.29 8.58 1.60
C LYS A 26 4.29 7.96 3.00
N TYR A 27 3.44 6.98 3.25
CA TYR A 27 3.36 6.29 4.54
C TYR A 27 4.66 5.54 4.88
N VAL A 28 5.22 4.77 3.94
CA VAL A 28 6.53 4.11 4.10
C VAL A 28 7.63 5.13 4.41
N ARG A 29 7.69 6.24 3.67
CA ARG A 29 8.69 7.31 3.92
C ARG A 29 8.55 7.92 5.31
N ARG A 30 7.31 8.13 5.78
CA ARG A 30 7.04 8.64 7.12
C ARG A 30 7.56 7.68 8.19
N LEU A 31 7.20 6.39 8.11
CA LEU A 31 7.67 5.39 9.06
C LEU A 31 9.21 5.28 9.10
N ARG A 32 9.89 5.36 7.95
CA ARG A 32 11.36 5.42 7.91
C ARG A 32 11.92 6.65 8.61
N THR A 33 11.23 7.78 8.53
CA THR A 33 11.62 9.02 9.22
C THR A 33 11.38 8.90 10.72
N ASP A 34 10.22 8.37 11.11
CA ASP A 34 9.84 8.16 12.51
C ASP A 34 10.81 7.19 13.19
N ALA A 35 11.19 6.08 12.54
CA ALA A 35 12.17 5.12 13.05
C ALA A 35 13.57 5.73 13.26
N LYS A 36 13.96 6.72 12.44
CA LYS A 36 15.23 7.45 12.61
C LYS A 36 15.18 8.44 13.78
N LYS A 37 14.01 8.98 14.10
CA LYS A 37 13.79 9.95 15.17
C LYS A 37 13.53 9.30 16.53
N ALA A 38 13.08 8.04 16.56
CA ALA A 38 12.81 7.31 17.78
C ALA A 38 14.09 7.20 18.64
N SER A 39 14.01 7.68 19.88
CA SER A 39 15.12 7.65 20.85
C SER A 39 15.20 6.31 21.59
N MET A 40 14.07 5.64 21.80
CA MET A 40 14.00 4.35 22.47
C MET A 40 14.06 3.19 21.47
N LEU A 41 14.80 2.14 21.82
CA LEU A 41 14.88 0.92 21.01
C LEU A 41 13.52 0.26 20.82
N ALA A 42 12.69 0.21 21.87
CA ALA A 42 11.35 -0.37 21.82
C ALA A 42 10.46 0.32 20.77
N ASP A 43 10.46 1.66 20.73
CA ASP A 43 9.72 2.44 19.74
C ASP A 43 10.23 2.17 18.33
N LYS A 44 11.56 2.08 18.17
CA LYS A 44 12.18 1.78 16.89
C LYS A 44 11.75 0.42 16.35
N LEU A 45 11.73 -0.61 17.21
CA LEU A 45 11.27 -1.95 16.87
C LEU A 45 9.79 -1.95 16.48
N ALA A 46 8.93 -1.28 17.25
CA ALA A 46 7.50 -1.17 16.96
C ALA A 46 7.23 -0.46 15.61
N ILE A 47 8.02 0.57 15.27
CA ILE A 47 7.93 1.25 13.96
C ILE A 47 8.45 0.34 12.84
N HIS A 48 9.52 -0.43 13.07
CA HIS A 48 10.07 -1.35 12.08
C HIS A 48 9.07 -2.46 11.68
N GLU A 49 8.30 -3.00 12.62
CA GLU A 49 7.25 -3.97 12.27
C GLU A 49 6.17 -3.35 11.38
N LYS A 50 5.68 -2.15 11.71
CA LYS A 50 4.74 -1.40 10.87
C LYS A 50 5.33 -1.08 9.49
N LEU A 51 6.63 -0.80 9.43
CA LEU A 51 7.35 -0.50 8.19
C LEU A 51 7.41 -1.73 7.27
N LYS A 52 7.72 -2.91 7.80
CA LYS A 52 7.76 -4.16 7.03
C LYS A 52 6.42 -4.41 6.34
N ASP A 53 5.32 -4.27 7.07
CA ASP A 53 3.99 -4.46 6.49
C ASP A 53 3.68 -3.38 5.45
N ALA A 54 4.15 -2.14 5.65
CA ALA A 54 3.88 -1.03 4.73
C ALA A 54 4.60 -1.24 3.40
N GLU A 55 5.81 -1.77 3.47
CA GLU A 55 6.61 -2.14 2.32
C GLU A 55 6.01 -3.32 1.57
N LYS A 56 5.46 -4.33 2.27
CA LYS A 56 4.71 -5.42 1.63
C LYS A 56 3.51 -4.90 0.84
N VAL A 57 2.70 -4.02 1.45
CA VAL A 57 1.53 -3.41 0.77
C VAL A 57 1.96 -2.57 -0.43
N LEU A 58 2.98 -1.71 -0.26
CA LEU A 58 3.51 -0.88 -1.35
C LEU A 58 4.04 -1.74 -2.51
N ARG A 59 4.75 -2.83 -2.20
CA ARG A 59 5.27 -3.76 -3.19
C ARG A 59 4.14 -4.41 -3.98
N LYS A 60 3.12 -4.94 -3.30
CA LYS A 60 1.96 -5.57 -3.98
C LYS A 60 1.24 -4.58 -4.89
N LEU A 61 0.98 -3.35 -4.42
CA LEU A 61 0.38 -2.31 -5.27
C LEU A 61 1.19 -2.01 -6.53
N ARG A 62 2.52 -1.95 -6.42
CA ARG A 62 3.39 -1.72 -7.59
C ARG A 62 3.36 -2.89 -8.57
N GLN A 63 3.32 -4.11 -8.06
CA GLN A 63 3.30 -5.31 -8.90
C GLN A 63 1.99 -5.43 -9.68
N MET A 64 0.89 -4.98 -9.10
CA MET A 64 -0.45 -5.16 -9.66
C MET A 64 -0.99 -3.90 -10.35
N ILE A 65 -0.22 -2.81 -10.47
CA ILE A 65 -0.77 -1.52 -10.91
C ILE A 65 -1.40 -1.62 -12.30
N PHE A 66 -0.74 -2.32 -13.22
CA PHE A 66 -1.27 -2.56 -14.57
C PHE A 66 -2.49 -3.48 -14.55
N ASP A 67 -2.48 -4.56 -13.76
CA ASP A 67 -3.65 -5.44 -13.62
C ASP A 67 -4.88 -4.69 -13.05
N ILE A 68 -4.64 -3.75 -12.14
CA ILE A 68 -5.66 -2.86 -11.56
C ILE A 68 -6.20 -1.91 -12.63
N GLU A 69 -5.32 -1.28 -13.41
CA GLU A 69 -5.70 -0.38 -14.51
C GLU A 69 -6.51 -1.13 -15.57
N ASP A 70 -6.06 -2.32 -15.97
CA ASP A 70 -6.76 -3.19 -16.92
C ASP A 70 -8.14 -3.58 -16.40
N ALA A 71 -8.25 -3.98 -15.12
CA ALA A 71 -9.54 -4.30 -14.50
C ALA A 71 -10.51 -3.11 -14.57
N ILE A 72 -10.05 -1.91 -14.22
CA ILE A 72 -10.87 -0.69 -14.26
C ILE A 72 -11.31 -0.37 -15.70
N ASN A 73 -10.39 -0.47 -16.66
CA ASN A 73 -10.68 -0.18 -18.07
C ASN A 73 -11.73 -1.14 -18.67
N VAL A 74 -11.81 -2.37 -18.18
CA VAL A 74 -12.86 -3.34 -18.58
C VAL A 74 -14.09 -3.31 -17.68
N GLY A 75 -14.23 -2.29 -16.82
CA GLY A 75 -15.39 -2.08 -15.96
C GLY A 75 -15.46 -3.00 -14.74
N LYS A 76 -14.35 -3.62 -14.34
CA LYS A 76 -14.24 -4.47 -13.15
C LYS A 76 -13.64 -3.68 -11.98
N PRO A 77 -13.98 -4.05 -10.72
CA PRO A 77 -13.38 -3.41 -9.55
C PRO A 77 -11.89 -3.75 -9.43
N ALA A 78 -11.09 -2.83 -8.89
CA ALA A 78 -9.65 -3.03 -8.66
C ALA A 78 -9.32 -4.26 -7.80
N SER A 79 -10.23 -4.67 -6.91
CA SER A 79 -10.09 -5.90 -6.12
C SER A 79 -10.02 -7.18 -6.96
N SER A 80 -10.58 -7.17 -8.17
CA SER A 80 -10.55 -8.32 -9.08
C SER A 80 -9.16 -8.63 -9.65
N ALA A 81 -8.23 -7.66 -9.61
CA ALA A 81 -6.83 -7.87 -9.96
C ALA A 81 -6.08 -8.71 -8.91
N PHE A 82 -6.63 -8.87 -7.69
CA PHE A 82 -5.98 -9.59 -6.61
C PHE A 82 -6.33 -11.09 -6.63
N SER A 83 -5.35 -11.94 -6.92
CA SER A 83 -5.49 -13.41 -6.93
C SER A 83 -4.96 -14.11 -5.68
N GLY A 84 -4.57 -13.37 -4.64
CA GLY A 84 -4.07 -13.96 -3.39
C GLY A 84 -5.19 -14.42 -2.47
N SER A 85 -4.97 -15.49 -1.69
CA SER A 85 -5.88 -15.89 -0.62
C SER A 85 -5.97 -14.80 0.46
N LEU A 86 -7.18 -14.58 0.98
CA LEU A 86 -7.47 -13.73 2.14
C LEU A 86 -6.70 -14.19 3.39
#